data_AF-A0A7C3U4A1-F1
#
_entry.id   AF-A0A7C3U4A1-F1
#
_cell.length_a   1.000
_cell.length_b   1.000
_cell.length_c   1.000
_cell.angle_alpha   90.00
_cell.angle_beta   90.00
_cell.angle_gamma   90.00
#
_symmetry.space_group_name_H-M   'P 1'
#
loop_
_entity.id
_entity.type
_entity.pdbx_description
1 polymer ?
#
loop_
_entity_poly.entity_id
_entity_poly.type
_entity_poly.pdbx_seq_one_letter_code
_entity_poly.pdbx_strand_id
1 'polypeptide(L)'
;MRIDLREGLGFAGAHFIIGHQKCEHLHGHNWRVGVTVEGDPDERGLVVDFLELKRMVKGMCEAYDHRVLLPSLNRSLRVISKGESVRISVQGREFEFPSEDVVWIPAVNTTVEELARVIADEVARGLSGYGNVRRITVVVEESPGESATQEKVLR
;
A
#
# COMPACT_ATOMS: atom_id res chain seq x y z
N MET A 1 0.53 -11.77 22.49
CA MET A 1 1.65 -10.81 22.47
C MET A 1 1.47 -9.86 21.30
N ARG A 2 1.87 -8.59 21.44
CA ARG A 2 1.81 -7.57 20.37
C ARG A 2 3.21 -7.02 20.11
N ILE A 3 3.59 -6.90 18.84
CA ILE A 3 4.82 -6.24 18.40
C ILE A 3 4.51 -5.16 17.37
N ASP A 4 5.27 -4.07 17.38
CA ASP A 4 5.05 -2.89 16.54
C ASP A 4 6.32 -2.56 15.74
N LEU A 5 6.18 -2.37 14.43
CA LEU A 5 7.21 -1.94 13.49
C LEU A 5 6.74 -0.65 12.81
N ARG A 6 7.25 0.51 13.27
CA ARG A 6 6.73 1.83 12.87
C ARG A 6 7.74 2.76 12.20
N GLU A 7 9.03 2.44 12.28
CA GLU A 7 10.11 3.34 11.85
C GLU A 7 10.82 2.84 10.58
N GLY A 8 11.09 3.78 9.67
CA GLY A 8 11.88 3.53 8.46
C GLY A 8 11.18 2.69 7.38
N LEU A 9 9.85 2.74 7.33
CA LEU A 9 9.01 2.09 6.33
C LEU A 9 8.12 3.13 5.64
N GLY A 10 8.06 3.08 4.32
CA GLY A 10 7.36 4.06 3.51
C GLY A 10 7.90 4.13 2.09
N PHE A 11 7.25 4.93 1.26
CA PHE A 11 7.59 5.13 -0.15
C PHE A 11 7.11 6.50 -0.63
N ALA A 12 7.80 7.08 -1.60
CA ALA A 12 7.36 8.29 -2.29
C ALA A 12 6.55 7.88 -3.54
N GLY A 13 5.35 8.42 -3.70
CA GLY A 13 4.50 8.04 -4.83
C GLY A 13 3.60 9.17 -5.31
N ALA A 14 3.45 9.28 -6.63
CA ALA A 14 2.52 10.20 -7.25
C ALA A 14 1.15 9.53 -7.47
N HIS A 15 0.07 10.26 -7.28
CA HIS A 15 -1.29 9.76 -7.45
C HIS A 15 -2.29 10.90 -7.69
N PHE A 16 -3.55 10.54 -7.91
CA PHE A 16 -4.70 11.44 -7.87
C PHE A 16 -5.93 10.67 -7.37
N ILE A 17 -6.87 11.36 -6.74
CA ILE A 17 -8.11 10.78 -6.24
C ILE A 17 -9.23 11.07 -7.24
N ILE A 18 -9.75 10.02 -7.87
CA ILE A 18 -10.82 10.16 -8.87
C ILE A 18 -12.12 10.55 -8.16
N GLY A 19 -12.77 11.63 -8.60
CA GLY A 19 -14.04 12.11 -8.03
C GLY A 19 -13.91 13.08 -6.86
N HIS A 20 -12.71 13.59 -6.55
CA HIS A 20 -12.45 14.48 -5.42
C HIS A 20 -11.91 15.86 -5.87
N GLN A 21 -12.59 16.96 -5.53
CA GLN A 21 -12.31 18.31 -6.06
C GLN A 21 -10.82 18.73 -6.06
N LYS A 22 -10.15 18.78 -4.89
CA LYS A 22 -8.75 19.25 -4.79
C LYS A 22 -7.74 18.17 -5.20
N CYS A 23 -7.88 16.99 -4.62
CA CYS A 23 -6.99 15.85 -4.85
C CYS A 23 -7.18 15.15 -6.21
N GLU A 24 -8.04 15.67 -7.09
CA GLU A 24 -8.21 15.19 -8.47
C GLU A 24 -7.00 15.51 -9.35
N HIS A 25 -6.18 16.51 -9.01
CA HIS A 25 -4.95 16.81 -9.73
C HIS A 25 -3.84 15.83 -9.37
N LEU A 26 -2.97 15.51 -10.32
CA LEU A 26 -1.77 14.71 -10.05
C LEU A 26 -0.90 15.44 -9.02
N HIS A 27 -0.58 14.75 -7.95
CA HIS A 27 0.30 15.19 -6.88
C HIS A 27 1.02 13.97 -6.30
N GLY A 28 1.69 14.10 -5.15
CA GLY A 28 2.32 12.96 -4.50
C GLY A 28 2.54 13.19 -3.02
N HIS A 29 2.88 12.10 -2.34
CA HIS A 29 3.13 12.05 -0.91
C HIS A 29 4.35 11.20 -0.60
N ASN A 30 4.92 11.44 0.59
CA ASN A 30 5.86 10.54 1.23
C ASN A 30 5.09 9.65 2.20
N TRP A 31 4.54 8.56 1.67
CA TRP A 31 3.72 7.61 2.42
C TRP A 31 4.56 6.95 3.50
N ARG A 32 4.04 6.90 4.72
CA ARG A 32 4.64 6.13 5.82
C ARG A 32 3.80 4.91 6.12
N VAL A 33 4.45 3.80 6.40
CA VAL A 33 3.78 2.52 6.68
C VAL A 33 4.19 2.04 8.06
N GLY A 34 3.22 1.69 8.89
CA GLY A 34 3.45 1.00 10.16
C GLY A 34 2.73 -0.34 10.17
N VAL A 35 3.36 -1.35 10.77
CA VAL A 35 2.79 -2.69 10.91
C VAL A 35 2.84 -3.12 12.37
N THR A 36 1.69 -3.53 12.90
CA THR A 36 1.57 -4.21 14.18
C THR A 36 1.21 -5.67 13.89
N VAL A 37 1.86 -6.59 14.59
CA VAL A 37 1.55 -8.03 14.53
C VAL A 37 1.22 -8.52 15.94
N GLU A 38 0.12 -9.27 16.05
CA GLU A 38 -0.31 -9.91 17.28
C GLU A 38 -0.39 -11.41 17.11
N GLY A 39 0.12 -12.14 18.10
CA GLY A 39 0.18 -13.59 18.09
C GLY A 39 0.75 -14.18 19.36
N ASP A 40 0.90 -15.50 19.36
CA ASP A 40 1.52 -16.26 20.42
C ASP A 40 3.03 -16.37 20.15
N PRO A 41 3.92 -16.10 21.12
CA PRO A 41 5.34 -16.35 20.92
C PRO A 41 5.60 -17.84 20.62
N ASP A 42 6.49 -18.12 19.67
CA ASP A 42 6.95 -19.48 19.36
C ASP A 42 7.90 -20.03 20.44
N GLU A 43 8.48 -21.22 20.22
CA GLU A 43 9.45 -21.83 21.14
C GLU A 43 10.71 -20.98 21.41
N ARG A 44 10.99 -20.01 20.54
CA ARG A 44 12.08 -19.03 20.69
C ARG A 44 11.63 -17.76 21.41
N GLY A 45 10.34 -17.65 21.74
CA GLY A 45 9.76 -16.46 22.35
C GLY A 45 9.44 -15.34 21.37
N LEU A 46 9.37 -15.63 20.06
CA LEU A 46 9.11 -14.63 19.01
C LEU A 46 7.70 -14.77 18.45
N VAL A 47 7.00 -13.65 18.26
CA VAL A 47 5.77 -13.65 17.44
C VAL A 47 6.16 -13.73 15.96
N VAL A 48 7.04 -12.84 15.52
CA VAL A 48 7.70 -12.82 14.21
C VAL A 48 9.11 -12.23 14.42
N ASP A 49 10.09 -12.67 13.63
CA ASP A 49 11.42 -12.03 13.60
C ASP A 49 11.32 -10.61 12.99
N PHE A 50 11.78 -9.59 13.72
CA PHE A 50 11.72 -8.21 13.24
C PHE A 50 12.51 -7.95 11.96
N LEU A 51 13.64 -8.63 11.74
CA LEU A 51 14.42 -8.46 10.52
C LEU A 51 13.66 -9.03 9.31
N GLU A 52 12.98 -10.16 9.49
CA GLU A 52 12.16 -10.75 8.43
C GLU A 52 10.95 -9.87 8.11
N LEU A 53 10.20 -9.46 9.14
CA LEU A 53 9.06 -8.55 8.98
C LEU A 53 9.48 -7.24 8.30
N LYS A 54 10.61 -6.65 8.72
CA LYS A 54 11.12 -5.41 8.12
C LYS A 54 11.52 -5.60 6.67
N ARG A 55 12.22 -6.69 6.32
CA ARG A 55 12.60 -6.99 4.93
C ARG A 55 11.37 -7.16 4.04
N MET A 56 10.37 -7.90 4.52
CA MET A 56 9.12 -8.12 3.81
C MET A 56 8.39 -6.80 3.51
N VAL A 57 8.13 -5.99 4.54
CA VAL A 57 7.38 -4.73 4.38
C VAL A 57 8.18 -3.71 3.57
N LYS A 58 9.50 -3.66 3.73
CA LYS A 58 10.36 -2.78 2.93
C LYS A 58 10.33 -3.16 1.45
N GLY A 59 10.39 -4.45 1.12
CA GLY A 59 10.28 -4.92 -0.26
C GLY A 59 8.95 -4.54 -0.93
N MET A 60 7.85 -4.57 -0.16
CA MET A 60 6.54 -4.07 -0.63
C MET A 60 6.60 -2.55 -0.91
N CYS A 61 7.17 -1.77 0.02
CA CYS A 61 7.31 -0.32 -0.16
C CYS A 61 8.18 0.03 -1.38
N GLU A 62 9.31 -0.67 -1.58
CA GLU A 62 10.22 -0.47 -2.72
C GLU A 62 9.53 -0.74 -4.07
N ALA A 63 8.52 -1.61 -4.11
CA ALA A 63 7.73 -1.84 -5.32
C ALA A 63 6.85 -0.64 -5.71
N TYR A 64 6.52 0.23 -4.75
CA TYR A 64 5.68 1.41 -4.94
C TYR A 64 6.50 2.72 -5.01
N ASP A 65 7.74 2.68 -4.57
CA ASP A 65 8.61 3.84 -4.42
C ASP A 65 8.99 4.48 -5.76
N HIS A 66 8.95 5.81 -5.80
CA HIS A 66 9.22 6.67 -6.95
C HIS A 66 8.35 6.39 -8.18
N ARG A 67 7.08 5.99 -7.98
CA ARG A 67 6.16 5.62 -9.07
C ARG A 67 4.83 6.36 -9.03
N VAL A 68 4.10 6.28 -10.13
CA VAL A 68 2.71 6.72 -10.28
C VAL A 68 1.77 5.57 -9.94
N LEU A 69 0.95 5.76 -8.91
CA LEU A 69 -0.03 4.78 -8.47
C LEU A 69 -1.34 4.98 -9.22
N LEU A 70 -1.82 3.93 -9.89
CA LEU A 70 -3.10 3.93 -10.60
C LEU A 70 -4.07 2.88 -10.04
N PRO A 71 -5.33 3.23 -9.75
CA PRO A 71 -6.31 2.28 -9.23
C PRO A 71 -6.85 1.37 -10.34
N SER A 72 -6.47 0.10 -10.32
CA SER A 72 -6.85 -0.88 -11.35
C SER A 72 -8.32 -1.33 -11.31
N LEU A 73 -9.03 -1.08 -10.20
CA LEU A 73 -10.44 -1.46 -10.04
C LEU A 73 -11.40 -0.27 -10.22
N ASN A 74 -10.88 0.94 -10.51
CA ASN A 74 -11.73 2.10 -10.73
C ASN A 74 -12.38 2.05 -12.12
N ARG A 75 -13.72 1.95 -12.16
CA ARG A 75 -14.49 1.85 -13.41
C ARG A 75 -14.47 3.13 -14.26
N SER A 76 -14.16 4.28 -13.67
CA SER A 76 -14.07 5.55 -14.38
C SER A 76 -12.70 5.77 -15.04
N LEU A 77 -11.70 4.97 -14.69
CA LEU A 77 -10.39 4.97 -15.35
C LEU A 77 -10.44 4.02 -16.54
N ARG A 78 -10.26 4.58 -17.75
CA ARG A 78 -10.16 3.82 -18.98
C ARG A 78 -8.71 3.77 -19.44
N VAL A 79 -8.20 2.58 -19.68
CA VAL A 79 -6.89 2.41 -20.31
C VAL A 79 -7.05 2.51 -21.83
N ILE A 80 -6.30 3.42 -22.44
CA ILE A 80 -6.26 3.63 -23.90
C ILE A 80 -5.22 2.69 -24.53
N SER A 81 -4.03 2.60 -23.94
CA SER A 81 -2.95 1.72 -24.38
C SER A 81 -2.07 1.26 -23.21
N LYS A 82 -1.47 0.07 -23.35
CA LYS A 82 -0.39 -0.44 -22.50
C LYS A 82 0.71 -1.00 -23.40
N GLY A 83 1.82 -0.30 -23.52
CA GLY A 83 3.01 -0.72 -24.26
C GLY A 83 4.27 -0.28 -23.52
N GLU A 84 5.19 0.41 -24.19
CA GLU A 84 6.29 1.14 -23.53
C GLU A 84 5.78 2.31 -22.67
N SER A 85 4.63 2.87 -23.05
CA SER A 85 3.87 3.82 -22.24
C SER A 85 2.49 3.26 -21.86
N VAL A 86 1.97 3.75 -20.74
CA VAL A 86 0.59 3.59 -20.30
C VAL A 86 -0.15 4.90 -20.54
N ARG A 87 -1.16 4.87 -21.42
CA ARG A 87 -2.07 6.00 -21.61
C ARG A 87 -3.44 5.70 -21.01
N ILE A 88 -3.93 6.61 -20.18
CA ILE A 88 -5.23 6.49 -19.49
C ILE A 88 -6.10 7.72 -19.77
N SER A 89 -7.42 7.52 -19.70
CA SER A 89 -8.41 8.58 -19.70
C SER A 89 -9.29 8.46 -18.46
N VAL A 90 -9.48 9.57 -17.75
CA VAL A 90 -10.30 9.63 -16.55
C VAL A 90 -10.96 11.00 -16.45
N GLN A 91 -12.29 11.03 -16.29
CA GLN A 91 -13.09 12.26 -16.18
C GLN A 91 -12.78 13.30 -17.28
N GLY A 92 -12.57 12.85 -18.53
CA GLY A 92 -12.28 13.75 -19.66
C GLY A 92 -10.84 14.26 -19.74
N ARG A 93 -9.97 13.86 -18.82
CA ARG A 93 -8.53 14.12 -18.86
C ARG A 93 -7.79 12.91 -19.39
N GLU A 94 -6.62 13.11 -19.97
CA GLU A 94 -5.73 12.04 -20.40
C GLU A 94 -4.35 12.22 -19.81
N PHE A 95 -3.74 11.10 -19.45
CA PHE A 95 -2.37 11.04 -18.95
C PHE A 95 -1.62 9.95 -19.70
N GLU A 96 -0.32 10.16 -19.90
CA GLU A 96 0.59 9.18 -20.46
C GLU A 96 1.86 9.14 -19.61
N PHE A 97 2.25 7.94 -19.19
CA PHE A 97 3.43 7.70 -18.36
C PHE A 97 4.25 6.57 -18.99
N PRO A 98 5.58 6.53 -18.82
CA PRO A 98 6.36 5.31 -19.07
C PRO A 98 5.78 4.15 -18.27
N SER A 99 5.69 2.97 -18.89
CA SER A 99 5.09 1.80 -18.23
C SER A 99 5.85 1.35 -16.99
N GLU A 100 7.16 1.59 -16.95
CA GLU A 100 8.02 1.28 -15.80
C GLU A 100 7.75 2.16 -14.58
N ASP A 101 7.21 3.37 -14.79
CA ASP A 101 6.88 4.31 -13.71
C ASP A 101 5.50 4.05 -13.12
N VAL A 102 4.70 3.14 -13.68
CA VAL A 102 3.31 2.90 -13.24
C VAL A 102 3.21 1.67 -12.35
N VAL A 103 2.55 1.82 -11.20
CA VAL A 103 2.07 0.72 -10.37
C VAL A 103 0.57 0.65 -10.40
N TRP A 104 0.04 -0.52 -10.72
CA TRP A 104 -1.39 -0.80 -10.67
C TRP A 104 -1.78 -1.29 -9.28
N ILE A 105 -2.47 -0.44 -8.52
CA ILE A 105 -2.97 -0.77 -7.19
C ILE A 105 -4.31 -1.51 -7.33
N PRO A 106 -4.51 -2.69 -6.70
CA PRO A 106 -5.77 -3.43 -6.73
C PRO A 106 -6.82 -2.79 -5.81
N ALA A 107 -7.20 -1.55 -6.14
CA ALA A 107 -8.12 -0.73 -5.40
C ALA A 107 -9.03 0.08 -6.33
N VAL A 108 -10.17 0.53 -5.80
CA VAL A 108 -11.10 1.41 -6.52
C VAL A 108 -10.63 2.86 -6.55
N ASN A 109 -9.66 3.24 -5.72
CA ASN A 109 -9.02 4.55 -5.75
C ASN A 109 -7.64 4.43 -5.06
N THR A 110 -6.79 5.44 -5.17
CA THR A 110 -5.47 5.47 -4.51
C THR A 110 -5.48 6.37 -3.29
N THR A 111 -6.51 6.26 -2.45
CA THR A 111 -6.59 6.98 -1.19
C THR A 111 -5.78 6.28 -0.10
N VAL A 112 -5.50 6.99 1.00
CA VAL A 112 -4.81 6.41 2.16
C VAL A 112 -5.53 5.18 2.73
N GLU A 113 -6.87 5.15 2.73
CA GLU A 113 -7.68 4.01 3.20
C GLU A 113 -7.53 2.77 2.30
N GLU A 114 -7.60 2.96 0.98
CA GLU A 114 -7.42 1.86 0.03
C GLU A 114 -5.98 1.34 0.06
N LEU A 115 -4.99 2.21 0.20
CA LEU A 115 -3.58 1.80 0.35
C LEU A 115 -3.37 1.03 1.66
N ALA A 116 -3.95 1.47 2.78
CA ALA A 116 -3.91 0.72 4.04
C ALA A 116 -4.53 -0.68 3.89
N ARG A 117 -5.65 -0.79 3.17
CA ARG A 117 -6.28 -2.09 2.88
C ARG A 117 -5.39 -2.99 2.02
N VAL A 118 -4.87 -2.47 0.91
CA VAL A 118 -4.03 -3.23 -0.04
C VAL A 118 -2.73 -3.69 0.62
N ILE A 119 -2.06 -2.81 1.37
CA ILE A 119 -0.83 -3.17 2.07
C ILE A 119 -1.13 -4.19 3.18
N ALA A 120 -2.25 -4.06 3.91
CA ALA A 120 -2.67 -5.09 4.86
C ALA A 120 -2.94 -6.43 4.18
N ASP A 121 -3.54 -6.45 2.98
CA ASP A 121 -3.72 -7.67 2.18
C ASP A 121 -2.37 -8.32 1.83
N GLU A 122 -1.37 -7.53 1.45
CA GLU A 122 -0.02 -8.00 1.14
C GLU A 122 0.72 -8.53 2.36
N VAL A 123 0.70 -7.80 3.48
CA VAL A 123 1.30 -8.23 4.76
C VAL A 123 0.65 -9.52 5.26
N ALA A 124 -0.69 -9.63 5.19
CA ALA A 124 -1.40 -10.85 5.58
C ALA A 124 -0.97 -12.06 4.75
N ARG A 125 -0.81 -11.89 3.43
CA ARG A 125 -0.30 -12.95 2.55
C ARG A 125 1.13 -13.34 2.91
N GLY A 126 2.00 -12.35 3.13
CA GLY A 126 3.39 -12.60 3.51
C GLY A 126 3.53 -13.34 4.84
N LEU A 127 2.61 -13.11 5.79
CA LEU A 127 2.59 -13.77 7.09
C LEU A 127 1.74 -15.04 7.15
N SER A 128 1.17 -15.50 6.02
CA SER A 128 0.28 -16.68 6.00
C SER A 128 0.93 -18.00 6.45
N GLY A 129 2.26 -18.10 6.42
CA GLY A 129 3.01 -19.24 6.95
C GLY A 129 3.18 -19.26 8.47
N TYR A 130 2.84 -18.17 9.16
CA TYR A 130 3.01 -18.04 10.61
C TYR A 130 1.76 -18.52 11.36
N GLY A 131 1.72 -19.79 11.73
CA GLY A 131 0.58 -20.37 12.46
C GLY A 131 0.33 -19.80 13.86
N ASN A 132 1.29 -19.05 14.40
CA ASN A 132 1.19 -18.38 15.70
C ASN A 132 0.73 -16.92 15.60
N VAL A 133 0.62 -16.34 14.40
CA VAL A 133 0.12 -14.97 14.18
C VAL A 133 -1.41 -15.00 14.06
N ARG A 134 -2.08 -14.11 14.81
CA ARG A 134 -3.55 -14.05 14.90
C ARG A 134 -4.15 -12.81 14.27
N ARG A 135 -3.41 -11.70 14.28
CA ARG A 135 -3.91 -10.41 13.79
C ARG A 135 -2.75 -9.58 13.29
N ILE A 136 -3.04 -8.81 12.26
CA ILE A 136 -2.17 -7.74 11.80
C ILE A 136 -2.96 -6.44 11.74
N THR A 137 -2.26 -5.34 12.00
CA THR A 137 -2.79 -3.99 11.83
C THR A 137 -1.78 -3.19 11.02
N VAL A 138 -2.21 -2.64 9.90
CA VAL A 138 -1.39 -1.77 9.05
C VAL A 138 -1.93 -0.36 9.14
N VAL A 139 -1.04 0.59 9.38
CA VAL A 139 -1.32 2.02 9.28
C VAL A 139 -0.56 2.59 8.08
N VAL A 140 -1.23 3.41 7.30
CA VAL A 140 -0.63 4.20 6.21
C VAL A 140 -0.92 5.66 6.49
N GLU A 141 0.11 6.49 6.48
CA GLU A 141 0.04 7.93 6.70
C GLU A 141 0.44 8.65 5.41
N GLU A 142 -0.40 9.56 4.92
CA GLU A 142 -0.14 10.35 3.70
C GLU A 142 0.51 11.70 4.02
N SER A 143 0.19 12.27 5.17
CA SER A 143 0.76 13.50 5.70
C SER A 143 0.81 13.41 7.23
N PRO A 144 1.72 14.13 7.93
CA PRO A 144 1.85 14.01 9.37
C PRO A 144 0.52 14.24 10.10
N GLY A 145 0.01 13.20 10.79
CA GLY A 145 -1.27 13.22 11.49
C GLY A 145 -2.48 12.79 10.66
N GLU A 146 -2.32 12.51 9.37
CA GLU A 146 -3.37 12.11 8.43
C GLU A 146 -3.10 10.69 7.94
N SER A 147 -3.80 9.71 8.54
CA SER A 147 -3.55 8.29 8.31
C SER A 147 -4.83 7.45 8.29
N ALA A 148 -4.75 6.29 7.65
CA ALA A 148 -5.76 5.24 7.73
C ALA A 148 -5.17 3.96 8.30
N THR A 149 -6.00 3.20 9.01
CA THR A 149 -5.61 1.93 9.64
C THR A 149 -6.52 0.81 9.17
N GLN A 150 -5.92 -0.29 8.71
CA GLN A 150 -6.62 -1.52 8.38
C GLN A 150 -6.18 -2.65 9.32
N GLU A 151 -7.15 -3.31 9.95
CA GLU A 151 -6.93 -4.53 10.71
C GLU A 151 -7.36 -5.77 9.92
N LYS A 152 -6.62 -6.88 10.09
CA LYS A 152 -6.99 -8.20 9.59
C LYS A 152 -6.75 -9.27 10.63
N VAL A 153 -7.74 -10.13 10.84
CA VAL A 153 -7.62 -11.34 11.64
C VAL A 153 -7.15 -12.47 10.72
N LEU A 154 -6.07 -13.14 11.12
CA LEU A 154 -5.53 -14.33 10.45
C LEU A 154 -6.09 -15.58 11.17
N ARG A 155 -6.45 -16.60 10.39
CA ARG A 155 -7.00 -17.87 10.91
C ARG A 155 -5.89 -18.85 11.20
#